data_AF-A0A0R3QGA5-F1
#
_entry.id   AF-A0A0R3QGA5-F1
#
_cell.length_a   1.000
_cell.length_b   1.000
_cell.length_c   1.000
_cell.angle_alpha   90.00
_cell.angle_beta   90.00
_cell.angle_gamma   90.00
#
_symmetry.space_group_name_H-M   'P 1'
#
loop_
_entity.id
_entity.type
_entity.pdbx_description
1 polymer ?
#
loop_
_entity_poly.entity_id
_entity_poly.type
_entity_poly.pdbx_seq_one_letter_code
_entity_poly.pdbx_strand_id
1 'polypeptide(L)'
;MMHTVTFPCFQCECTGRHISHVRSIKKGAWNSSQLELMYVLYSNGSNNIWEHSLLDPQSTNKIRRKPTPHDPVLPIKENFIKAKYAQMAFALRPAKDDNCISQDDLNRQLWSCVRTSHVETTMRLLALGADPNYTDPEKHNTPLHVSAKENQALQVPFFFSH
;
A
#
# COMPACT_ATOMS: atom_id res chain seq x y z
N MET A 1 5.88 -14.35 13.37
CA MET A 1 5.56 -13.17 12.54
C MET A 1 5.41 -13.64 11.12
N MET A 2 4.30 -13.32 10.47
CA MET A 2 3.90 -13.94 9.20
C MET A 2 4.98 -13.75 8.14
N HIS A 3 5.47 -14.84 7.55
CA HIS A 3 6.37 -14.87 6.38
C HIS A 3 5.60 -14.50 5.10
N THR A 4 4.80 -13.45 5.22
CA THR A 4 3.74 -13.10 4.30
C THR A 4 3.77 -11.59 4.17
N VAL A 5 4.28 -11.11 3.05
CA VAL A 5 4.10 -9.70 2.72
C VAL A 5 2.65 -9.55 2.30
N THR A 6 1.93 -8.68 3.01
CA THR A 6 0.52 -8.39 2.79
C THR A 6 0.45 -7.18 1.89
N PHE A 7 -0.03 -7.37 0.66
CA PHE A 7 -0.36 -6.27 -0.24
C PHE A 7 -1.86 -6.00 -0.25
N PRO A 8 -2.29 -4.75 -0.08
CA PRO A 8 -3.63 -4.35 -0.49
C PRO A 8 -3.77 -4.59 -2.01
N CYS A 9 -4.86 -5.21 -2.44
CA CYS A 9 -5.20 -5.25 -3.87
C CYS A 9 -5.97 -3.98 -4.17
N PHE A 10 -5.39 -3.09 -4.99
CA PHE A 10 -5.93 -1.76 -5.22
C PHE A 10 -7.08 -1.70 -6.24
N GLN A 11 -7.55 -2.84 -6.78
CA GLN A 11 -8.43 -2.84 -7.96
C GLN A 11 -9.64 -3.82 -7.91
N CYS A 12 -9.94 -4.49 -6.79
CA CYS A 12 -11.03 -5.46 -6.77
C CYS A 12 -11.95 -5.33 -5.56
N GLU A 13 -13.25 -5.14 -5.75
CA GLU A 13 -14.25 -5.00 -4.67
C GLU A 13 -14.82 -6.34 -4.14
N CYS A 14 -14.29 -7.50 -4.50
CA CYS A 14 -14.89 -8.78 -4.10
C CYS A 14 -13.87 -9.88 -3.73
N THR A 15 -14.10 -10.51 -2.57
CA THR A 15 -13.46 -11.73 -2.01
C THR A 15 -12.01 -11.59 -1.52
N GLY A 16 -11.69 -12.14 -0.33
CA GLY A 16 -10.60 -11.80 0.60
C GLY A 16 -9.16 -11.53 0.11
N ARG A 17 -8.85 -11.67 -1.18
CA ARG A 17 -7.62 -11.17 -1.83
C ARG A 17 -7.66 -9.67 -2.11
N HIS A 18 -8.85 -9.05 -2.14
CA HIS A 18 -9.01 -7.60 -2.24
C HIS A 18 -8.28 -6.81 -1.13
N ILE A 19 -8.14 -7.41 0.06
CA ILE A 19 -7.52 -6.75 1.22
C ILE A 19 -6.04 -7.12 1.35
N SER A 20 -5.66 -8.34 0.97
CA SER A 20 -4.32 -8.87 1.22
C SER A 20 -3.95 -9.99 0.24
N HIS A 21 -2.95 -9.76 -0.60
CA HIS A 21 -2.25 -10.86 -1.29
C HIS A 21 -1.21 -11.48 -0.37
N VAL A 22 -1.39 -12.76 -0.04
CA VAL A 22 -0.53 -13.56 0.83
C VAL A 22 0.36 -14.45 -0.04
N ARG A 23 1.68 -14.24 0.00
CA ARG A 23 2.65 -15.13 -0.67
C ARG A 23 3.80 -15.48 0.27
N SER A 24 4.27 -16.72 0.20
CA SER A 24 5.40 -17.21 1.00
C SER A 24 6.74 -16.72 0.43
N ILE A 25 7.57 -16.09 1.26
CA ILE A 25 8.91 -15.61 0.86
C ILE A 25 9.84 -16.78 0.49
N LYS A 26 9.77 -17.91 1.19
CA LYS A 26 10.71 -19.03 1.02
C LYS A 26 10.25 -20.10 0.02
N LYS A 27 8.94 -20.22 -0.24
CA LYS A 27 8.36 -21.29 -1.06
C LYS A 27 7.62 -20.77 -2.30
N GLY A 28 7.57 -19.46 -2.51
CA GLY A 28 6.94 -18.86 -3.67
C GLY A 28 7.90 -18.72 -4.84
N ALA A 29 7.41 -18.90 -6.07
CA ALA A 29 8.10 -18.41 -7.26
C ALA A 29 7.96 -16.88 -7.28
N TRP A 30 9.00 -16.17 -6.85
CA TRP A 30 9.09 -14.71 -6.96
C TRP A 30 9.93 -14.36 -8.18
N ASN A 31 9.50 -13.36 -8.95
CA ASN A 31 10.45 -12.70 -9.83
C ASN A 31 11.38 -11.80 -8.99
N SER A 32 12.62 -11.59 -9.46
CA SER A 32 13.63 -10.88 -8.69
C SER A 32 13.19 -9.45 -8.33
N SER A 33 12.55 -8.74 -9.26
CA SER A 33 12.10 -7.35 -9.07
C SER A 33 10.94 -7.22 -8.08
N GLN A 34 10.02 -8.19 -8.00
CA GLN A 34 8.94 -8.23 -7.00
C GLN A 34 9.50 -8.48 -5.61
N LEU A 35 10.46 -9.40 -5.49
CA LEU A 35 11.10 -9.68 -4.20
C LEU A 35 11.93 -8.50 -3.72
N GLU A 36 12.67 -7.86 -4.62
CA GLU A 36 13.43 -6.64 -4.34
C GLU A 36 12.51 -5.50 -3.89
N LEU A 37 11.41 -5.27 -4.60
CA LEU A 37 10.38 -4.31 -4.19
C LEU A 37 9.88 -4.61 -2.77
N MET A 38 9.73 -5.89 -2.39
CA MET A 38 9.25 -6.24 -1.04
C MET A 38 10.24 -5.81 0.03
N TYR A 39 11.52 -6.08 -0.21
CA TYR A 39 12.56 -5.70 0.72
C TYR A 39 12.64 -4.18 0.86
N VAL A 40 12.58 -3.44 -0.26
CA VAL A 40 12.62 -1.97 -0.25
C VAL A 40 11.42 -1.38 0.49
N LEU A 41 10.20 -1.87 0.22
CA LEU A 41 9.00 -1.38 0.92
C LEU A 41 9.06 -1.67 2.41
N TYR A 42 9.53 -2.87 2.79
CA TYR A 42 9.69 -3.22 4.20
C TYR A 42 10.76 -2.37 4.90
N SER A 43 11.92 -2.19 4.27
CA SER A 43 13.03 -1.39 4.84
C SER A 43 12.68 0.09 4.97
N ASN A 44 11.87 0.62 4.04
CA ASN A 44 11.45 2.02 4.03
C ASN A 44 10.22 2.28 4.92
N GLY A 45 9.81 1.32 5.75
CA GLY A 45 8.76 1.56 6.73
C GLY A 45 7.36 1.71 6.13
N SER A 46 7.06 1.02 5.01
CA SER A 46 5.71 1.03 4.40
C SER A 46 4.59 0.71 5.39
N ASN A 47 4.91 -0.02 6.46
CA ASN A 47 4.00 -0.30 7.56
C ASN A 47 3.40 0.97 8.20
N ASN A 48 4.11 2.10 8.14
CA ASN A 48 3.70 3.40 8.68
C ASN A 48 2.45 3.95 8.00
N ILE A 49 2.18 3.60 6.75
CA ILE A 49 0.95 4.02 6.05
C ILE A 49 -0.29 3.42 6.74
N TRP A 50 -0.22 2.17 7.23
CA TRP A 50 -1.34 1.47 7.89
C TRP A 50 -1.28 1.49 9.41
N GLU A 51 -0.21 2.02 10.00
CA GLU A 51 0.00 2.14 11.45
C GLU A 51 0.24 3.59 11.89
N HIS A 52 -0.05 4.58 11.02
CA HIS A 52 0.22 6.00 11.27
C HIS A 52 -0.32 6.48 12.63
N SER A 53 -1.58 6.19 12.93
CA SER A 53 -2.21 6.61 14.19
C SER A 53 -1.69 5.88 15.43
N LEU A 54 -0.95 4.77 15.25
CA LEU A 54 -0.29 4.03 16.34
C LEU A 54 1.05 4.67 16.71
N LEU A 55 1.65 5.40 15.77
CA LEU A 55 2.94 6.06 15.93
C LEU A 55 2.78 7.51 16.42
N ASP A 56 1.60 8.10 16.25
CA ASP A 56 1.29 9.46 16.69
C ASP A 56 1.29 9.59 18.22
N PRO A 57 2.25 10.33 18.82
CA PRO A 57 2.34 10.51 20.27
C PRO A 57 1.15 11.29 20.87
N GLN A 58 0.43 12.05 20.03
CA GLN A 58 -0.75 12.82 20.44
C GLN A 58 -2.05 12.00 20.35
N SER A 59 -1.99 10.78 19.80
CA SER A 59 -3.14 9.88 19.70
C SER A 59 -3.62 9.46 21.10
N THR A 60 -4.78 9.98 21.49
CA THR A 60 -5.40 9.74 22.82
C THR A 60 -5.94 8.31 22.99
N ASN A 61 -5.96 7.52 21.92
CA ASN A 61 -6.51 6.16 21.92
C ASN A 61 -5.50 5.10 22.40
N LYS A 62 -5.18 5.11 23.70
CA LYS A 62 -4.33 4.10 24.38
C LYS A 62 -4.84 2.64 24.23
N ILE A 63 -6.08 2.45 23.79
CA ILE A 63 -6.74 1.16 23.60
C ILE A 63 -6.22 0.42 22.35
N ARG A 64 -5.70 1.16 21.36
CA ARG A 64 -5.27 0.61 20.07
C ARG A 64 -3.80 0.21 20.11
N ARG A 65 -3.45 -0.79 20.94
CA ARG A 65 -2.06 -1.31 20.97
C ARG A 65 -1.86 -2.45 19.97
N LYS A 66 -0.67 -2.53 19.39
CA LYS A 66 -0.27 -3.65 18.54
C LYS A 66 -0.20 -4.95 19.37
N PRO A 67 -0.78 -6.06 18.92
CA PRO A 67 -0.66 -7.35 19.59
C PRO A 67 0.80 -7.79 19.68
N THR A 68 1.15 -8.42 20.79
CA THR A 68 2.46 -9.03 21.05
C THR A 68 2.53 -10.43 20.45
N PRO A 69 3.74 -11.01 20.29
CA PRO A 69 3.89 -12.39 19.81
C PRO A 69 3.15 -13.43 20.66
N HIS A 70 3.01 -13.19 21.96
CA HIS A 70 2.38 -14.09 22.93
C HIS A 70 0.85 -14.00 22.95
N ASP A 71 0.27 -12.95 22.36
CA ASP A 71 -1.19 -12.82 22.32
C ASP A 71 -1.83 -13.92 21.45
N PRO A 72 -3.02 -14.42 21.84
CA PRO A 72 -3.74 -15.43 21.09
C PRO A 72 -4.06 -14.97 19.66
N VAL A 73 -4.06 -15.93 18.72
CA VAL A 73 -4.37 -15.67 17.31
C VAL A 73 -5.81 -15.20 17.15
N LEU A 74 -6.74 -15.90 17.79
CA LEU A 74 -8.16 -15.54 17.84
C LEU A 74 -8.56 -15.17 19.28
N PRO A 75 -9.33 -14.09 19.49
CA PRO A 75 -9.76 -13.08 18.52
C PRO A 75 -8.76 -11.91 18.36
N ILE A 76 -7.68 -11.87 19.16
CA ILE A 76 -6.87 -10.65 19.35
C ILE A 76 -6.10 -10.26 18.07
N LYS A 77 -5.28 -11.16 17.53
CA LYS A 77 -4.50 -10.87 16.31
C LYS A 77 -5.40 -10.72 15.09
N GLU A 78 -6.45 -11.52 14.98
CA GLU A 78 -7.43 -11.43 13.90
C GLU A 78 -8.13 -10.06 13.87
N ASN A 79 -8.66 -9.60 15.00
CA ASN A 79 -9.34 -8.31 15.08
C ASN A 79 -8.39 -7.16 14.74
N PHE A 80 -7.13 -7.24 15.18
CA PHE A 80 -6.13 -6.23 14.81
C PHE A 80 -5.83 -6.24 13.30
N ILE A 81 -5.67 -7.40 12.67
CA ILE A 81 -5.44 -7.52 11.23
C ILE A 81 -6.63 -6.96 10.43
N LYS A 82 -7.87 -7.29 10.83
CA LYS A 82 -9.09 -6.75 10.23
C LYS A 82 -9.16 -5.22 10.40
N ALA A 83 -8.91 -4.71 11.60
CA ALA A 83 -8.89 -3.27 11.86
C ALA A 83 -7.85 -2.54 11.02
N LYS A 84 -6.66 -3.13 10.87
CA LYS A 84 -5.54 -2.55 10.14
C LYS A 84 -5.79 -2.47 8.63
N TYR A 85 -6.12 -3.60 7.99
CA TYR A 85 -6.16 -3.67 6.53
C TYR A 85 -7.57 -3.54 5.94
N ALA A 86 -8.59 -4.08 6.60
CA ALA A 86 -9.97 -4.03 6.08
C ALA A 86 -10.68 -2.71 6.47
N GLN A 87 -10.48 -2.26 7.71
CA GLN A 87 -11.15 -1.04 8.21
C GLN A 87 -10.27 0.21 8.05
N MET A 88 -9.00 0.06 7.67
CA MET A 88 -8.01 1.15 7.62
C MET A 88 -8.05 2.01 8.89
N ALA A 89 -8.18 1.38 10.06
CA ALA A 89 -8.51 2.04 11.32
C ALA A 89 -7.33 2.86 11.89
N PHE A 90 -6.11 2.57 11.45
CA PHE A 90 -4.89 3.26 11.88
C PHE A 90 -4.14 3.96 10.74
N ALA A 91 -4.69 3.89 9.52
CA ALA A 91 -4.11 4.58 8.38
C ALA A 91 -4.35 6.09 8.50
N LEU A 92 -3.42 6.87 7.94
CA LEU A 92 -3.64 8.32 7.82
C LEU A 92 -4.81 8.54 6.86
N ARG A 93 -5.92 9.07 7.37
CA ARG A 93 -7.03 9.54 6.55
C ARG A 93 -6.86 11.05 6.38
N PRO A 94 -6.95 11.60 5.16
CA PRO A 94 -7.08 13.04 5.00
C PRO A 94 -8.29 13.49 5.84
N ALA A 95 -8.11 14.50 6.68
CA ALA A 95 -9.19 15.03 7.50
C ALA A 95 -10.34 15.45 6.56
N LYS A 96 -11.58 15.24 6.99
CA LYS A 96 -12.78 15.60 6.21
C LYS A 96 -12.82 17.08 5.80
N ASP A 97 -12.01 17.92 6.45
CA ASP A 97 -12.09 19.37 6.37
C ASP A 97 -10.85 20.04 5.74
N ASP A 98 -9.79 19.29 5.41
CA ASP A 98 -8.56 19.85 4.83
C ASP A 98 -8.40 19.34 3.39
N ASN A 99 -8.73 20.20 2.41
CA ASN A 99 -8.62 20.00 0.96
C ASN A 99 -8.75 18.54 0.51
N CYS A 100 -10.00 18.12 0.26
CA CYS A 100 -10.32 16.97 -0.58
C CYS A 100 -9.40 16.97 -1.82
N ILE A 101 -8.31 16.20 -1.79
CA ILE A 101 -7.47 15.96 -2.95
C ILE A 101 -8.39 15.23 -3.92
N SER A 102 -8.69 15.86 -5.05
CA SER A 102 -9.56 15.23 -6.04
C SER A 102 -8.92 13.93 -6.51
N GLN A 103 -9.74 12.97 -6.92
CA GLN A 103 -9.24 11.72 -7.51
C GLN A 103 -8.30 12.02 -8.70
N ASP A 104 -8.61 13.05 -9.49
CA ASP A 104 -7.76 13.49 -10.60
C ASP A 104 -6.40 14.04 -10.13
N ASP A 105 -6.35 14.79 -9.04
CA ASP A 105 -5.09 15.28 -8.46
C ASP A 105 -4.24 14.12 -7.95
N LEU A 106 -4.87 13.13 -7.31
CA LEU A 106 -4.19 11.94 -6.80
C LEU A 106 -3.62 11.10 -7.96
N ASN A 107 -4.39 10.96 -9.04
CA ASN A 107 -3.98 10.29 -10.27
C ASN A 107 -2.81 11.01 -10.96
N ARG A 108 -2.85 12.34 -11.04
CA ARG A 108 -1.75 13.17 -11.58
C ARG A 108 -0.50 13.08 -10.71
N GLN A 109 -0.64 13.04 -9.39
CA GLN A 109 0.46 12.82 -8.45
C GLN A 109 1.10 11.44 -8.65
N LEU A 110 0.28 10.39 -8.78
CA LEU A 110 0.76 9.03 -9.07
C LEU A 110 1.53 9.01 -10.39
N TRP A 111 0.94 9.58 -11.45
CA TRP A 111 1.54 9.66 -12.77
C TRP A 111 2.90 10.40 -12.76
N SER A 112 3.03 11.44 -11.95
CA SER A 112 4.30 12.17 -11.78
C SER A 112 5.31 11.38 -10.93
N CYS A 113 4.85 10.71 -9.88
CA CYS A 113 5.67 9.94 -8.94
C CYS A 113 6.36 8.74 -9.61
N VAL A 114 5.68 8.06 -10.54
CA VAL A 114 6.25 6.90 -11.26
C VAL A 114 7.45 7.24 -12.15
N ARG A 115 7.75 8.52 -12.37
CA ARG A 115 8.97 9.00 -13.06
C ARG A 115 10.21 8.96 -12.16
N THR A 116 10.02 8.84 -10.86
CA THR A 116 11.08 8.86 -9.83
C THR A 116 11.29 7.48 -9.24
N SER A 117 12.25 7.29 -8.34
CA SER A 117 12.47 6.00 -7.64
C SER A 117 11.72 5.88 -6.31
N HIS A 118 10.76 6.79 -6.02
CA HIS A 118 10.04 6.84 -4.75
C HIS A 118 8.92 5.81 -4.63
N VAL A 119 9.28 4.52 -4.52
CA VAL A 119 8.33 3.39 -4.42
C VAL A 119 7.36 3.50 -3.24
N GLU A 120 7.79 4.10 -2.12
CA GLU A 120 6.93 4.31 -0.94
C GLU A 120 5.82 5.33 -1.21
N THR A 121 6.16 6.43 -1.88
CA THR A 121 5.20 7.45 -2.28
C THR A 121 4.19 6.89 -3.26
N THR A 122 4.62 6.08 -4.23
CA THR A 122 3.73 5.34 -5.13
C THR A 122 2.77 4.43 -4.35
N MET A 123 3.28 3.65 -3.38
CA MET A 123 2.45 2.79 -2.53
C MET A 123 1.44 3.60 -1.70
N ARG A 124 1.83 4.76 -1.17
CA ARG A 124 0.95 5.66 -0.41
C ARG A 124 -0.16 6.22 -1.29
N LEU A 125 0.16 6.68 -2.50
CA LEU A 125 -0.83 7.21 -3.45
C LEU A 125 -1.85 6.14 -3.85
N LEU A 126 -1.40 4.91 -4.12
CA LEU A 126 -2.29 3.77 -4.36
C LEU A 126 -3.17 3.47 -3.13
N ALA A 127 -2.62 3.54 -1.92
CA ALA A 127 -3.37 3.36 -0.67
C ALA A 127 -4.42 4.46 -0.41
N LEU A 128 -4.23 5.65 -0.97
CA LEU A 128 -5.21 6.75 -0.95
C LEU A 128 -6.29 6.59 -2.04
N GLY A 129 -6.14 5.61 -2.94
CA GLY A 129 -7.11 5.30 -3.99
C GLY A 129 -6.73 5.79 -5.38
N ALA A 130 -5.46 6.13 -5.64
CA ALA A 130 -5.01 6.53 -6.97
C ALA A 130 -5.27 5.40 -7.97
N ASP A 131 -5.80 5.73 -9.15
CA ASP A 131 -6.05 4.77 -10.22
C ASP A 131 -4.72 4.38 -10.90
N PRO A 132 -4.27 3.11 -10.77
CA PRO A 132 -3.07 2.61 -11.45
C PRO A 132 -3.17 2.65 -12.98
N ASN A 133 -4.39 2.69 -13.53
CA ASN A 133 -4.65 2.70 -14.97
C ASN A 133 -5.02 4.09 -15.50
N TYR A 134 -4.86 5.14 -14.68
CA TYR A 134 -5.08 6.51 -15.11
C TYR A 134 -4.33 6.78 -16.43
N THR A 135 -5.01 7.42 -17.37
CA THR A 135 -4.41 7.81 -18.65
C THR A 135 -4.33 9.32 -18.70
N ASP A 136 -3.11 9.84 -18.91
CA ASP A 136 -2.93 11.28 -19.04
C ASP A 136 -3.65 11.81 -20.30
N PRO A 137 -4.48 12.86 -20.18
CA PRO A 137 -5.28 13.36 -21.30
C PRO A 137 -4.47 14.03 -22.40
N GLU A 138 -3.25 14.50 -22.11
CA GLU A 138 -2.39 15.16 -23.11
C GLU A 138 -1.45 14.15 -23.78
N LYS A 139 -0.84 13.26 -23.00
CA LYS A 139 0.21 12.33 -23.45
C LYS A 139 -0.32 10.94 -23.77
N HIS A 140 -1.57 10.64 -23.41
CA HIS A 140 -2.22 9.33 -23.58
C HIS A 140 -1.40 8.15 -23.03
N ASN A 141 -0.60 8.40 -21.98
CA ASN A 141 0.27 7.42 -21.36
C ASN A 141 -0.20 7.10 -19.95
N THR A 142 -0.17 5.81 -19.59
CA THR A 142 -0.48 5.35 -18.23
C THR A 142 0.77 5.36 -17.33
N PRO A 143 0.62 5.32 -15.99
CA PRO A 143 1.75 5.18 -15.07
C PRO A 143 2.69 4.02 -15.42
N LEU A 144 2.13 2.91 -15.94
CA LEU A 144 2.92 1.79 -16.43
C LEU A 144 3.84 2.18 -17.59
N HIS A 145 3.32 2.85 -18.63
CA HIS A 145 4.12 3.30 -19.77
C HIS A 145 5.27 4.20 -19.33
N VAL A 146 5.00 5.12 -18.39
CA VAL A 146 5.98 6.07 -17.88
C VAL A 146 7.04 5.36 -17.04
N SER A 147 6.65 4.46 -16.14
CA SER A 147 7.59 3.69 -15.32
C SER A 147 8.54 2.84 -16.17
N ALA A 148 8.04 2.22 -17.24
CA ALA A 148 8.87 1.48 -18.19
C ALA A 148 9.83 2.39 -18.96
N LYS A 149 9.35 3.54 -19.43
CA LYS A 149 10.17 4.53 -20.17
C LYS A 149 11.30 5.12 -19.32
N GLU A 150 11.03 5.41 -18.05
CA GLU A 150 11.97 6.03 -17.11
C GLU A 150 12.84 4.97 -16.36
N ASN A 151 12.80 3.71 -16.82
CA ASN A 151 13.56 2.58 -16.27
C ASN A 151 13.31 2.31 -14.77
N GLN A 152 12.08 2.56 -14.30
CA GLN A 152 11.65 2.34 -12.92
C GLN A 152 11.15 0.91 -12.72
N ALA A 153 12.03 -0.07 -12.92
CA ALA A 153 11.68 -1.50 -12.88
C ALA A 153 11.05 -1.96 -11.55
N LEU A 154 11.35 -1.29 -10.44
CA LEU A 154 10.75 -1.58 -9.13
C LEU A 154 9.31 -1.05 -8.99
N GLN A 155 8.91 -0.08 -9.81
CA GLN A 155 7.54 0.46 -9.78
C GLN A 155 6.58 -0.34 -10.66
N VAL A 156 7.09 -0.95 -11.73
CA VAL A 156 6.32 -1.77 -12.68
C VAL A 156 5.45 -2.84 -12.00
N PRO A 157 5.92 -3.59 -10.98
CA PRO A 157 5.11 -4.59 -10.30
C PRO A 157 3.84 -4.06 -9.63
N PHE A 158 3.75 -2.77 -9.27
CA PHE A 158 2.53 -2.19 -8.71
C PHE A 158 1.37 -2.17 -9.72
N PHE A 159 1.69 -2.11 -11.01
CA PHE A 159 0.72 -1.98 -12.10
C PHE A 159 0.45 -3.32 -12.80
N PHE A 160 1.23 -4.36 -12.52
CA PHE A 160 1.13 -5.69 -13.14
C PHE A 160 0.36 -6.72 -12.33
N SER A 161 -0.06 -6.41 -11.10
CA SER A 161 -0.81 -7.35 -10.26
C SER A 161 -2.27 -7.48 -10.74
N HIS A 162 -2.50 -8.41 -11.66
CA HIS A 162 -3.82 -8.98 -12.00
C HIS A 162 -4.09 -10.26 -11.19
#